data_AF-Q8GQC6-F1
#
_entry.id   AF-Q8GQC6-F1
#
_cell.length_a   1.000
_cell.length_b   1.000
_cell.length_c   1.000
_cell.angle_alpha   90.00
_cell.angle_beta   90.00
_cell.angle_gamma   90.00
#
_symmetry.space_group_name_H-M   'P 1'
#
loop_
_entity.id
_entity.type
_entity.pdbx_description
1 polymer ?
#
loop_
_entity_poly.entity_id
_entity_poly.type
_entity_poly.pdbx_seq_one_letter_code
_entity_poly.pdbx_strand_id
1 'polypeptide(L)'
;MESDRIRFFKELKKFQSGKDSLLLFFSILKEKIDQLRKYKIISKKYETSLSDEELHEFLGTQSYSPARKNFVRNRLKKEATFFSDKTIGELYDFLIDMNIRIKTNSEKEESLFYFKRRMEDFFLQLRRKDRIL
;
A
#
# COMPACT_ATOMS: atom_id res chain seq x y z
N MET A 1 6.98 -22.51 6.10
CA MET A 1 6.60 -21.09 6.29
C MET A 1 5.63 -20.72 5.18
N GLU A 2 4.45 -20.19 5.49
CA GLU A 2 3.46 -19.81 4.46
C GLU A 2 3.96 -18.60 3.66
N SER A 3 3.84 -18.63 2.33
CA SER A 3 4.25 -17.51 1.47
C SER A 3 3.37 -16.28 1.70
N ASP A 4 3.97 -15.09 1.69
CA ASP A 4 3.23 -13.81 1.80
C ASP A 4 2.12 -13.67 0.76
N ARG A 5 2.32 -14.21 -0.44
CA ARG A 5 1.28 -14.30 -1.47
C ARG A 5 0.06 -15.09 -0.98
N ILE A 6 0.28 -16.27 -0.39
CA ILE A 6 -0.80 -17.14 0.08
C ILE A 6 -1.54 -16.45 1.24
N ARG A 7 -0.79 -15.88 2.19
CA ARG A 7 -1.35 -15.09 3.30
C ARG A 7 -2.20 -13.94 2.78
N PHE A 8 -1.70 -13.18 1.81
CA PHE A 8 -2.44 -12.08 1.21
C PHE A 8 -3.77 -12.52 0.62
N PHE A 9 -3.80 -13.55 -0.24
CA PHE A 9 -5.05 -13.99 -0.86
C PHE A 9 -6.01 -14.63 0.16
N LYS A 10 -5.50 -15.24 1.22
CA LYS A 10 -6.32 -15.75 2.33
C LYS A 10 -6.99 -14.61 3.12
N GLU A 11 -6.26 -13.55 3.41
CA GLU A 11 -6.81 -12.34 4.06
C GLU A 11 -7.76 -11.59 3.13
N LEU A 12 -7.44 -11.48 1.83
CA LEU A 12 -8.29 -10.85 0.84
C LEU A 12 -9.68 -11.50 0.76
N LYS A 13 -9.76 -12.84 0.87
CA LYS A 13 -11.03 -13.56 0.88
C LYS A 13 -11.97 -13.18 2.03
N LYS A 14 -11.44 -12.56 3.11
CA LYS A 14 -12.26 -12.06 4.23
C LYS A 14 -13.00 -10.77 3.88
N PHE A 15 -12.54 -10.02 2.89
CA PHE A 15 -13.29 -8.90 2.33
C PHE A 15 -14.42 -9.51 1.48
N GLN A 16 -15.67 -9.33 1.91
CA GLN A 16 -16.85 -9.90 1.25
C GLN A 16 -16.93 -9.49 -0.23
N SER A 17 -17.65 -10.29 -1.02
CA SER A 17 -17.97 -10.02 -2.42
C SER A 17 -18.97 -8.87 -2.54
N GLY A 18 -18.45 -7.64 -2.53
CA GLY A 18 -19.23 -6.43 -2.71
C GLY A 18 -18.37 -5.27 -3.19
N LYS A 19 -18.94 -4.41 -4.03
CA LYS A 19 -18.30 -3.20 -4.56
C LYS A 19 -17.71 -2.33 -3.44
N ASP A 20 -18.45 -2.19 -2.36
CA ASP A 20 -18.08 -1.33 -1.23
C ASP A 20 -16.91 -1.90 -0.41
N SER A 21 -16.84 -3.22 -0.25
CA SER A 21 -15.72 -3.87 0.45
C SER A 21 -14.40 -3.70 -0.31
N LEU A 22 -14.43 -3.76 -1.63
CA LEU A 22 -13.25 -3.56 -2.47
C LEU A 22 -12.82 -2.08 -2.51
N LEU A 23 -13.78 -1.16 -2.55
CA LEU A 23 -13.50 0.29 -2.43
C LEU A 23 -12.91 0.65 -1.07
N LEU A 24 -13.39 0.04 0.02
CA LEU A 24 -12.82 0.21 1.35
C LEU A 24 -11.37 -0.29 1.40
N PHE A 25 -11.12 -1.48 0.86
CA PHE A 25 -9.77 -2.03 0.74
C PHE A 25 -8.83 -1.06 -0.01
N PHE A 26 -9.27 -0.52 -1.14
CA PHE A 26 -8.46 0.44 -1.91
C PHE A 26 -8.25 1.76 -1.21
N SER A 27 -9.22 2.22 -0.43
CA SER A 27 -9.08 3.44 0.39
C SER A 27 -8.00 3.24 1.45
N ILE A 28 -8.02 2.11 2.17
CA ILE A 28 -7.00 1.75 3.15
C ILE A 28 -5.63 1.61 2.48
N LEU A 29 -5.55 0.91 1.35
CA LEU A 29 -4.30 0.71 0.62
C LEU A 29 -3.72 2.04 0.15
N LYS A 30 -4.55 2.95 -0.37
CA LYS A 30 -4.17 4.32 -0.75
C LYS A 30 -3.54 5.05 0.43
N GLU A 31 -4.18 5.04 1.59
CA GLU A 31 -3.65 5.71 2.79
C GLU A 31 -2.29 5.15 3.19
N LYS A 32 -2.10 3.83 3.13
CA LYS A 32 -0.82 3.20 3.47
C LYS A 32 0.30 3.53 2.49
N ILE A 33 -0.01 3.54 1.19
CA ILE A 33 0.96 3.92 0.15
C ILE A 33 1.31 5.41 0.27
N ASP A 34 0.33 6.27 0.59
CA ASP A 34 0.55 7.69 0.80
C ASP A 34 1.44 7.98 2.00
N GLN A 35 1.19 7.30 3.13
CA GLN A 35 2.08 7.34 4.30
C GLN A 35 3.51 6.94 3.94
N LEU A 36 3.69 5.86 3.17
CA LEU A 36 5.00 5.39 2.73
C LEU A 36 5.70 6.39 1.82
N ARG A 37 4.99 6.94 0.82
CA ARG A 37 5.51 7.94 -0.10
C ARG A 37 5.97 9.20 0.64
N LYS A 38 5.11 9.74 1.51
CA LYS A 38 5.43 10.92 2.32
C LYS A 38 6.63 10.66 3.21
N TYR A 39 6.66 9.52 3.89
CA TYR A 39 7.80 9.13 4.72
C TYR A 39 9.12 9.09 3.92
N LYS A 40 9.13 8.49 2.71
CA LYS A 40 10.33 8.46 1.86
C LYS A 40 10.80 9.84 1.42
N ILE A 41 9.87 10.73 1.07
CA ILE A 41 10.19 12.11 0.68
C ILE A 41 10.81 12.85 1.88
N ILE A 42 10.17 12.73 3.05
CA ILE A 42 10.62 13.34 4.29
C ILE A 42 12.01 12.82 4.68
N SER A 43 12.19 11.50 4.75
CA SER A 43 13.47 10.89 5.14
C SER A 43 14.60 11.23 4.17
N LYS A 44 14.31 11.44 2.88
CA LYS A 44 15.35 11.77 1.89
C LYS A 44 15.75 13.24 1.91
N LYS A 45 14.82 14.14 2.24
CA LYS A 45 15.00 15.59 2.04
C LYS A 45 15.03 16.42 3.33
N TYR A 46 14.49 15.89 4.42
CA TYR A 46 14.15 16.66 5.62
C TYR A 46 14.41 15.89 6.93
N GLU A 47 15.17 14.79 6.90
CA GLU A 47 15.37 13.91 8.08
C GLU A 47 15.94 14.64 9.30
N THR A 48 16.76 15.67 9.09
CA THR A 48 17.37 16.47 10.16
C THR A 48 16.65 17.79 10.43
N SER A 49 15.61 18.11 9.66
CA SER A 49 14.98 19.44 9.67
C SER A 49 13.56 19.43 10.24
N LEU A 50 12.92 18.26 10.33
CA LEU A 50 11.57 18.14 10.85
C LEU A 50 11.58 17.60 12.28
N SER A 51 10.76 18.22 13.12
CA SER A 51 10.40 17.69 14.43
C SER A 51 9.57 16.41 14.30
N ASP A 52 9.54 15.60 15.36
CA ASP A 52 8.70 14.40 15.42
C ASP A 52 7.20 14.76 15.30
N GLU A 53 6.79 15.95 15.78
CA GLU A 53 5.41 16.43 15.69
C GLU A 53 5.00 16.70 14.24
N GLU A 54 5.82 17.44 13.48
CA GLU A 54 5.58 17.73 12.06
C GLU A 54 5.58 16.45 11.22
N LEU A 55 6.49 15.51 11.51
CA LEU A 55 6.49 14.20 10.85
C LEU A 55 5.14 13.50 11.03
N HIS A 56 4.61 13.47 12.26
CA HIS A 56 3.35 12.80 12.54
C HIS A 56 2.14 13.54 11.97
N GLU A 57 2.20 14.86 11.84
CA GLU A 57 1.20 15.65 11.12
C GLU A 57 1.15 15.28 9.63
N PHE A 58 2.29 15.28 8.93
CA PHE A 58 2.35 14.91 7.51
C PHE A 58 1.86 13.48 7.26
N LEU A 59 2.15 12.56 8.18
CA LEU A 59 1.71 11.16 8.11
C LEU A 59 0.24 10.96 8.50
N GLY A 60 -0.45 11.99 9.00
CA GLY A 60 -1.84 11.89 9.48
C GLY A 60 -1.99 11.00 10.71
N THR A 61 -0.99 11.03 11.60
CA THR A 61 -0.90 10.18 12.80
C THR A 61 -0.74 10.98 14.09
N GLN A 62 -1.04 12.28 14.06
CA GLN A 62 -0.93 13.20 15.19
C GLN A 62 -1.75 12.74 16.41
N SER A 63 -2.94 12.17 16.18
CA SER A 63 -3.85 11.68 17.23
C SER A 63 -3.46 10.31 17.81
N TYR A 64 -2.44 9.66 17.26
CA TYR A 64 -2.03 8.34 17.72
C TYR A 64 -1.30 8.43 19.06
N SER A 65 -1.46 7.40 19.90
CA SER A 65 -0.66 7.26 21.11
C SER A 65 0.85 7.16 20.77
N PRO A 66 1.76 7.50 21.69
CA PRO A 66 3.21 7.43 21.45
C PRO A 66 3.68 6.05 20.96
N ALA A 67 3.16 4.98 21.56
CA ALA A 67 3.48 3.60 21.14
C ALA A 67 3.05 3.33 19.68
N ARG A 68 1.85 3.79 19.29
CA ARG A 68 1.32 3.60 17.93
C ARG A 68 2.06 4.48 16.92
N LYS A 69 2.46 5.70 17.29
CA LYS A 69 3.34 6.58 16.50
C LYS A 69 4.67 5.90 16.20
N ASN A 70 5.34 5.36 17.22
CA ASN A 70 6.61 4.65 17.07
C ASN A 70 6.46 3.39 16.20
N PHE A 71 5.39 2.61 16.41
CA PHE A 71 5.10 1.45 15.57
C PHE A 71 4.96 1.82 14.09
N VAL A 72 4.20 2.87 13.78
CA VAL A 72 4.04 3.34 12.39
C VAL A 72 5.36 3.80 11.80
N ARG A 73 6.16 4.59 12.54
CA ARG A 73 7.48 5.05 12.09
C ARG A 73 8.41 3.88 11.76
N ASN A 74 8.51 2.90 12.65
CA ASN A 74 9.38 1.73 12.46
C ASN A 74 8.93 0.85 11.28
N ARG A 75 7.61 0.68 11.11
CA ARG A 75 7.05 0.00 9.94
C ARG A 75 7.41 0.72 8.65
N LEU A 76 7.20 2.04 8.59
CA LEU A 76 7.50 2.86 7.41
C LEU A 76 8.99 2.85 7.07
N LYS A 77 9.87 2.88 8.09
CA LYS A 77 11.32 2.75 7.89
C LYS A 77 11.70 1.45 7.18
N LYS A 78 11.10 0.32 7.58
CA LYS A 78 11.32 -1.00 6.94
C LYS A 78 10.69 -1.07 5.55
N GLU A 79 9.46 -0.58 5.39
CA GLU A 79 8.78 -0.57 4.09
C GLU A 79 9.52 0.33 3.08
N ALA A 80 10.10 1.45 3.51
CA ALA A 80 10.82 2.39 2.67
C ALA A 80 12.08 1.80 2.04
N THR A 81 12.74 0.84 2.70
CA THR A 81 13.89 0.11 2.14
C THR A 81 13.46 -0.96 1.15
N PHE A 82 12.28 -1.55 1.36
CA PHE A 82 11.77 -2.64 0.51
C PHE A 82 11.11 -2.13 -0.78
N PHE A 83 10.34 -1.04 -0.72
CA PHE A 83 9.60 -0.51 -1.87
C PHE A 83 10.34 0.64 -2.55
N SER A 84 10.73 0.43 -3.81
CA SER A 84 11.30 1.49 -4.66
C SER A 84 10.27 2.58 -5.02
N ASP A 85 10.73 3.79 -5.34
CA ASP A 85 9.85 4.90 -5.77
C ASP A 85 9.02 4.51 -7.01
N LYS A 86 9.63 3.76 -7.94
CA LYS A 86 8.94 3.19 -9.12
C LYS A 86 7.77 2.30 -8.69
N THR A 87 8.00 1.38 -7.76
CA THR A 87 6.99 0.45 -7.28
C THR A 87 5.85 1.16 -6.55
N ILE A 88 6.16 2.22 -5.80
CA ILE A 88 5.14 3.08 -5.17
C ILE A 88 4.28 3.76 -6.25
N GLY A 89 4.90 4.28 -7.32
CA GLY A 89 4.19 4.85 -8.46
C GLY A 89 3.27 3.85 -9.16
N GLU A 90 3.78 2.65 -9.47
CA GLU A 90 3.00 1.56 -10.08
C GLU A 90 1.78 1.16 -9.23
N LEU A 91 1.91 1.18 -7.90
CA LEU A 91 0.79 0.92 -6.99
C LEU A 91 -0.27 2.05 -7.02
N TYR A 92 0.14 3.32 -7.15
CA TYR A 92 -0.82 4.43 -7.31
C TYR A 92 -1.59 4.32 -8.63
N ASP A 93 -0.89 4.07 -9.74
CA ASP A 93 -1.52 3.93 -11.06
C ASP A 93 -2.52 2.77 -11.06
N PHE A 94 -2.16 1.66 -10.40
CA PHE A 94 -3.06 0.54 -10.21
C PHE A 94 -4.31 0.90 -9.38
N LEU A 95 -4.16 1.67 -8.29
CA LEU A 95 -5.30 2.13 -7.49
C LEU A 95 -6.25 3.03 -8.28
N ILE A 96 -5.70 3.91 -9.13
CA ILE A 96 -6.49 4.80 -10.00
C ILE A 96 -7.25 3.98 -11.03
N ASP A 97 -6.59 3.06 -11.74
CA ASP A 97 -7.21 2.14 -12.71
C ASP A 97 -8.35 1.35 -12.05
N MET A 98 -8.12 0.77 -10.87
CA MET A 98 -9.15 0.06 -10.13
C MET A 98 -10.32 0.95 -9.71
N ASN A 99 -10.06 2.19 -9.29
CA ASN A 99 -11.12 3.13 -8.91
C ASN A 99 -12.00 3.48 -10.10
N ILE A 100 -11.39 3.73 -11.27
CA ILE A 100 -12.11 3.98 -12.52
C ILE A 100 -12.96 2.77 -12.86
N ARG A 101 -12.35 1.58 -12.98
CA ARG A 101 -13.03 0.32 -13.34
C ARG A 101 -14.25 0.02 -12.45
N ILE A 102 -14.10 0.16 -11.14
CA ILE A 102 -15.19 -0.08 -10.20
C ILE A 102 -16.34 0.93 -10.39
N LYS A 103 -16.01 2.21 -10.61
CA LYS A 103 -17.03 3.27 -10.73
C LYS A 103 -17.77 3.24 -12.06
N THR A 104 -17.05 3.00 -13.15
CA THR A 104 -17.60 3.04 -14.52
C THR A 104 -18.33 1.75 -14.90
N ASN A 105 -18.15 0.66 -14.14
CA ASN A 105 -18.69 -0.66 -14.47
C ASN A 105 -18.32 -1.10 -15.90
N SER A 106 -17.16 -0.63 -16.38
CA SER A 106 -16.85 -0.53 -17.82
C SER A 106 -16.44 -1.83 -18.51
N GLU A 107 -16.45 -2.99 -17.84
CA GLU A 107 -16.09 -4.25 -18.46
C GLU A 107 -16.97 -5.44 -18.05
N LYS A 108 -17.07 -6.40 -18.98
CA LYS A 108 -17.69 -7.73 -18.83
C LYS A 108 -16.94 -8.63 -17.83
N GLU A 109 -15.69 -8.30 -17.49
CA GLU A 109 -14.85 -9.01 -16.53
C GLU A 109 -15.06 -8.41 -15.13
N GLU A 110 -15.44 -9.21 -14.14
CA GLU A 110 -15.68 -8.72 -12.77
C GLU A 110 -14.41 -8.02 -12.23
N SER A 111 -14.53 -6.77 -11.75
CA SER A 111 -13.37 -5.98 -11.26
C SER A 111 -12.51 -6.72 -10.24
N LEU A 112 -13.11 -7.65 -9.49
CA LEU A 112 -12.42 -8.52 -8.54
C LEU A 112 -11.47 -9.52 -9.22
N PHE A 113 -11.85 -10.06 -10.37
CA PHE A 113 -11.00 -10.97 -11.15
C PHE A 113 -9.77 -10.24 -11.68
N TYR A 114 -9.96 -9.07 -12.30
CA TYR A 114 -8.87 -8.24 -12.78
C TYR A 114 -7.92 -7.85 -11.63
N PHE A 115 -8.46 -7.42 -10.48
CA PHE A 115 -7.68 -7.13 -9.27
C PHE A 115 -6.82 -8.33 -8.84
N LYS A 116 -7.42 -9.53 -8.72
CA LYS A 116 -6.70 -10.75 -8.33
C LYS A 116 -5.56 -11.07 -9.29
N ARG A 117 -5.80 -10.98 -10.60
CA ARG A 117 -4.78 -11.23 -11.63
C ARG A 117 -3.60 -10.25 -11.50
N ARG A 118 -3.88 -8.96 -11.35
CA ARG A 118 -2.83 -7.94 -11.20
C ARG A 118 -2.03 -8.10 -9.90
N MET A 119 -2.67 -8.53 -8.82
CA MET A 119 -1.96 -8.84 -7.58
C MET A 119 -1.06 -10.08 -7.70
N GLU A 120 -1.47 -11.13 -8.41
CA GLU A 120 -0.60 -12.27 -8.72
C GLU A 120 0.65 -11.81 -9.49
N ASP A 121 0.48 -10.99 -10.53
CA ASP A 121 1.59 -10.42 -11.30
C ASP A 121 2.55 -9.62 -10.41
N PHE A 122 2.00 -8.82 -9.49
CA PHE A 122 2.77 -8.04 -8.54
C PHE A 122 3.63 -8.91 -7.61
N PHE A 123 3.05 -9.97 -7.02
CA PHE A 123 3.80 -10.93 -6.19
C PHE A 123 4.90 -11.65 -6.97
N LEU A 124 4.65 -11.99 -8.25
CA LEU A 124 5.68 -12.58 -9.12
C LEU A 124 6.84 -11.62 -9.36
N GLN A 125 6.56 -10.33 -9.56
CA GLN A 125 7.59 -9.31 -9.73
C GLN A 125 8.42 -9.09 -8.46
N LEU A 126 7.77 -9.03 -7.29
CA LEU A 126 8.46 -8.92 -6.01
C LEU A 126 9.43 -10.09 -5.78
N ARG A 127 8.97 -11.33 -6.00
CA ARG A 127 9.82 -12.52 -5.86
C ARG A 127 11.04 -12.52 -6.78
N ARG A 128 10.93 -11.94 -7.98
CA ARG A 128 12.06 -11.81 -8.91
C ARG A 128 13.10 -10.82 -8.39
N LYS A 129 12.69 -9.75 -7.72
CA LYS A 129 13.61 -8.78 -7.10
C LYS A 129 14.32 -9.37 -5.88
N ASP A 130 13.64 -10.16 -5.07
CA ASP A 130 14.23 -10.84 -3.89
C ASP A 130 15.24 -11.93 -4.25
N ARG A 131 15.28 -12.40 -5.51
CA ARG A 131 16.24 -13.40 -6.00
C ARG A 131 17.54 -12.81 -6.56
N ILE A 132 17.62 -11.49 -6.67
CA ILE A 132 18.79 -10.77 -7.23
C ILE A 132 19.64 -10.16 -6.08
N LEU A 133 19.20 -10.31 -4.83
CA LEU A 133 19.95 -9.95 -3.61
C LEU A 133 20.47 -11.21 -2.92
#